data_AF-A0A380ELF5-F1
#
_entry.id   AF-A0A380ELF5-F1
#
_cell.length_a   1.000
_cell.length_b   1.000
_cell.length_c   1.000
_cell.angle_alpha   90.00
_cell.angle_beta   90.00
_cell.angle_gamma   90.00
#
_symmetry.space_group_name_H-M   'P 1'
#
loop_
_entity.id
_entity.type
_entity.pdbx_description
1 polymer ?
#
loop_
_entity_poly.entity_id
_entity_poly.type
_entity_poly.pdbx_seq_one_letter_code
_entity_poly.pdbx_strand_id
1 'polypeptide(L)'
;MLSENLFSAVKISGLFKKMHVRMMPAQEPPYTRLIDSARRQPEQTETYVKGSVVGFFTPELFHGIGSAGFHVHFANDDRNFGGHVLDFEVEDVKVEIQNIETFEQHFPIQDKDFTKANIDYKDIADEIREAE
;
A
#
# COMPACT_ATOMS: atom_id res chain seq x y z
N MET A 1 -12.39 -0.35 13.62
CA MET A 1 -11.62 0.90 13.75
C MET A 1 -12.35 1.83 14.70
N LEU A 2 -11.62 2.63 15.47
CA LEU A 2 -12.21 3.56 16.45
C LEU A 2 -12.72 4.85 15.79
N SER A 3 -12.01 5.37 14.79
CA SER A 3 -12.33 6.61 14.09
C SER A 3 -11.65 6.63 12.72
N GLU A 4 -12.30 7.21 11.71
CA GLU A 4 -11.71 7.47 10.38
C GLU A 4 -10.75 8.67 10.40
N ASN A 5 -10.67 9.39 11.51
CA ASN A 5 -9.72 10.48 11.72
C ASN A 5 -8.38 10.01 12.34
N LEU A 6 -8.22 8.71 12.59
CA LEU A 6 -7.03 8.12 13.17
C LEU A 6 -6.38 7.12 12.21
N PHE A 7 -5.06 7.02 12.26
CA PHE A 7 -4.37 5.89 11.65
C PHE A 7 -4.80 4.59 12.32
N SER A 8 -4.89 3.51 11.54
CA SER A 8 -5.12 2.17 12.05
C SER A 8 -4.30 1.15 11.27
N ALA A 9 -3.75 0.14 11.93
CA ALA A 9 -3.19 -1.03 11.26
C ALA A 9 -4.25 -2.13 11.19
N VAL A 10 -4.24 -2.89 10.09
CA VAL A 10 -5.15 -4.02 9.86
C VAL A 10 -4.36 -5.26 9.49
N LYS A 11 -4.84 -6.41 9.98
CA LYS A 11 -4.40 -7.73 9.54
C LYS A 11 -5.63 -8.59 9.28
N ILE A 12 -5.69 -9.21 8.11
CA ILE A 12 -6.75 -10.14 7.72
C ILE A 12 -6.08 -11.45 7.36
N SER A 13 -6.34 -12.51 8.13
CA SER A 13 -5.72 -13.82 7.91
C SER A 13 -6.77 -14.89 7.69
N GLY A 14 -6.58 -15.75 6.69
CA GLY A 14 -7.48 -16.85 6.40
C GLY A 14 -7.52 -17.19 4.92
N LEU A 15 -8.68 -17.69 4.47
CA LEU A 15 -8.93 -18.09 3.10
C LEU A 15 -9.61 -16.97 2.30
N PHE A 16 -9.02 -16.64 1.16
CA PHE A 16 -9.54 -15.69 0.19
C PHE A 16 -10.01 -16.43 -1.06
N LYS A 17 -11.25 -16.22 -1.48
CA LYS A 17 -11.76 -16.77 -2.74
C LYS A 17 -11.03 -16.18 -3.93
N LYS A 18 -10.66 -14.90 -3.85
CA LYS A 18 -9.94 -14.17 -4.88
C LYS A 18 -8.94 -13.23 -4.21
N MET A 19 -7.74 -13.16 -4.76
CA MET A 19 -6.72 -12.19 -4.38
C MET A 19 -6.09 -11.64 -5.65
N HIS A 20 -6.20 -10.33 -5.87
CA HIS A 20 -5.65 -9.62 -7.01
C HIS A 20 -4.59 -8.64 -6.51
N VAL A 21 -3.35 -8.83 -6.97
CA VAL A 21 -2.21 -8.02 -6.56
C VAL A 21 -1.46 -7.46 -7.76
N ARG A 22 -0.77 -6.34 -7.56
CA ARG A 22 0.28 -5.82 -8.44
C ARG A 22 1.65 -5.90 -7.80
N MET A 23 2.67 -6.05 -8.63
CA MET A 23 4.08 -5.97 -8.23
C MET A 23 4.70 -4.77 -8.94
N MET A 24 5.09 -3.73 -8.19
CA MET A 24 5.63 -2.52 -8.79
C MET A 24 6.91 -2.83 -9.59
N PRO A 25 6.95 -2.51 -10.89
CA PRO A 25 8.14 -2.79 -11.70
C PRO A 25 9.26 -1.83 -11.32
N ALA A 26 10.48 -2.37 -11.26
CA ALA A 26 11.67 -1.57 -10.98
C ALA A 26 11.83 -0.43 -11.99
N GLN A 27 12.43 0.66 -11.52
CA GLN A 27 12.98 1.73 -12.36
C GLN A 27 14.50 1.70 -12.24
N GLU A 28 15.17 2.08 -13.33
CA GLU A 28 16.59 2.35 -13.35
C GLU A 28 16.81 3.87 -13.41
N PRO A 29 17.86 4.42 -12.80
CA PRO A 29 18.21 5.83 -12.94
C PRO A 29 18.41 6.26 -14.41
N PRO A 30 18.04 7.49 -14.79
CA PRO A 30 17.41 8.52 -13.94
C PRO A 30 15.94 8.21 -13.66
N TYR A 31 15.53 8.30 -12.38
CA TYR A 31 14.16 8.01 -11.97
C TYR A 31 13.16 9.04 -12.50
N THR A 32 11.94 8.56 -12.74
CA THR A 32 10.79 9.36 -13.22
C THR A 32 9.65 9.28 -12.21
N ARG A 33 8.48 9.84 -12.53
CA ARG A 33 7.33 9.77 -11.61
C ARG A 33 6.89 8.33 -11.43
N LEU A 34 6.46 7.98 -10.22
CA LEU A 34 6.08 6.59 -9.90
C LEU A 34 4.88 6.11 -10.73
N ILE A 35 3.99 7.03 -11.13
CA ILE A 35 2.82 6.72 -11.95
C ILE A 35 3.19 6.07 -13.28
N ASP A 36 4.36 6.40 -13.85
CA ASP A 36 4.86 5.81 -15.10
C ASP A 36 5.21 4.32 -14.92
N SER A 37 5.58 3.91 -13.71
CA SER A 37 5.75 2.49 -13.36
C SER A 37 4.42 1.79 -13.08
N ALA A 38 3.50 2.44 -12.35
CA ALA A 38 2.21 1.87 -11.99
C ALA A 38 1.38 1.54 -13.25
N ARG A 39 1.37 2.44 -14.24
CA ARG A 39 0.65 2.23 -15.54
C ARG A 39 1.12 1.03 -16.35
N ARG A 40 2.29 0.46 -16.04
CA ARG A 40 2.87 -0.72 -16.73
C ARG A 40 3.14 -1.88 -15.77
N GLN A 41 2.50 -1.87 -14.60
CA GLN A 41 2.74 -2.88 -13.57
C GLN A 41 2.24 -4.27 -14.00
N PRO A 42 2.98 -5.33 -13.69
CA PRO A 42 2.44 -6.68 -13.75
C PRO A 42 1.42 -6.89 -12.62
N GLU A 43 0.31 -7.54 -12.98
CA GLU A 43 -0.77 -7.92 -12.09
C GLU A 43 -0.96 -9.44 -12.12
N GLN A 44 -1.34 -10.02 -10.98
CA GLN A 44 -1.62 -11.44 -10.86
C GLN A 44 -2.82 -11.66 -9.95
N THR A 45 -3.68 -12.61 -10.35
CA THR A 45 -4.83 -13.04 -9.55
C THR A 45 -4.70 -14.51 -9.21
N GLU A 46 -4.94 -14.85 -7.94
CA GLU A 46 -5.12 -16.22 -7.47
C GLU A 46 -6.50 -16.40 -6.85
N THR A 47 -7.01 -17.64 -6.89
CA THR A 47 -8.30 -18.00 -6.31
C THR A 47 -8.12 -19.06 -5.23
N TYR A 48 -8.94 -19.02 -4.19
CA TYR A 48 -8.90 -19.95 -3.06
C TYR A 48 -7.51 -20.06 -2.43
N VAL A 49 -6.92 -18.90 -2.13
CA VAL A 49 -5.57 -18.78 -1.57
C VAL A 49 -5.63 -18.48 -0.07
N LYS A 50 -4.81 -19.19 0.71
CA LYS A 50 -4.62 -18.89 2.14
C LYS A 50 -3.45 -17.93 2.33
N GLY A 51 -3.63 -16.95 3.20
CA GLY A 51 -2.58 -15.99 3.48
C GLY A 51 -2.98 -14.93 4.47
N SER A 52 -2.21 -13.84 4.46
CA SER A 52 -2.48 -12.66 5.28
C SER A 52 -2.39 -11.39 4.45
N VAL A 53 -3.44 -10.57 4.53
CA VAL A 53 -3.41 -9.15 4.15
C VAL A 53 -2.94 -8.35 5.37
N VAL A 54 -2.00 -7.45 5.18
CA VAL A 54 -1.51 -6.51 6.21
C VAL A 54 -1.41 -5.12 5.62
N GLY A 55 -1.71 -4.10 6.42
CA GLY A 55 -1.55 -2.72 5.97
C GLY A 55 -2.14 -1.72 6.93
N PHE A 56 -2.38 -0.52 6.42
CA PHE A 56 -2.82 0.62 7.21
C PHE A 56 -4.03 1.31 6.59
N PHE A 57 -4.84 1.92 7.45
CA PHE A 57 -5.79 2.94 7.09
C PHE A 57 -5.18 4.31 7.41
N THR A 58 -5.20 5.22 6.44
CA THR A 58 -4.73 6.60 6.57
C THR A 58 -5.92 7.57 6.52
N PRO A 59 -6.06 8.49 7.50
CA PRO A 59 -7.08 9.54 7.49
C PRO A 59 -6.94 10.47 6.28
N GLU A 60 -8.05 11.03 5.81
CA GLU A 60 -8.11 11.85 4.60
C GLU A 60 -7.11 13.03 4.60
N LEU A 61 -6.95 13.71 5.75
CA LEU A 61 -6.02 14.84 5.91
C LEU A 61 -4.55 14.46 5.61
N PHE A 62 -4.19 13.19 5.76
CA PHE A 62 -2.83 12.68 5.56
C PHE A 62 -2.61 12.13 4.14
N HIS A 63 -3.56 12.29 3.22
CA HIS A 63 -3.34 11.98 1.81
C HIS A 63 -2.14 12.77 1.25
N GLY A 64 -1.21 12.07 0.62
CA GLY A 64 0.06 12.63 0.16
C GLY A 64 1.24 12.26 1.07
N ILE A 65 1.04 12.23 2.39
CA ILE A 65 2.01 11.62 3.33
C ILE A 65 1.89 10.09 3.26
N GLY A 66 0.66 9.59 3.18
CA GLY A 66 0.33 8.22 2.81
C GLY A 66 -0.80 8.18 1.78
N SER A 67 -1.26 6.98 1.44
CA SER A 67 -2.49 6.81 0.66
C SER A 67 -3.70 6.82 1.58
N ALA A 68 -4.61 7.79 1.40
CA ALA A 68 -5.82 7.91 2.22
C ALA A 68 -6.78 6.76 1.93
N GLY A 69 -7.42 6.24 2.97
CA GLY A 69 -8.12 4.96 2.90
C GLY A 69 -7.20 3.80 3.22
N PHE A 70 -7.50 2.61 2.69
CA PHE A 70 -6.72 1.40 2.96
C PHE A 70 -5.55 1.24 1.99
N HIS A 71 -4.36 1.06 2.54
CA HIS A 71 -3.17 0.65 1.80
C HIS A 71 -2.70 -0.70 2.35
N VAL A 72 -2.89 -1.76 1.57
CA VAL A 72 -2.71 -3.14 2.05
C VAL A 72 -1.91 -3.99 1.07
N HIS A 73 -1.09 -4.88 1.62
CA HIS A 73 -0.30 -5.87 0.89
C HIS A 73 -0.70 -7.27 1.33
N PHE A 74 -0.49 -8.26 0.46
CA PHE A 74 -0.80 -9.66 0.73
C PHE A 74 0.44 -10.53 0.61
N ALA A 75 0.52 -11.58 1.44
CA ALA A 75 1.41 -12.71 1.26
C ALA A 75 0.66 -14.00 1.57
N ASN A 76 0.77 -14.99 0.68
CA ASN A 76 0.23 -16.32 0.92
C ASN A 76 1.05 -17.10 1.96
N ASP A 77 0.46 -18.17 2.50
CA ASP A 77 1.10 -18.99 3.54
C ASP A 77 2.35 -19.73 3.01
N ASP A 78 2.37 -20.09 1.72
CA ASP A 78 3.49 -20.76 1.04
C ASP A 78 4.67 -19.81 0.72
N ARG A 79 4.49 -18.49 0.95
CA ARG A 79 5.51 -17.45 0.75
C ARG A 79 6.05 -17.36 -0.68
N ASN A 80 5.21 -17.65 -1.67
CA ASN A 80 5.58 -17.61 -3.08
C ASN A 80 4.64 -16.74 -3.95
N PHE A 81 3.55 -16.22 -3.39
CA PHE A 81 2.64 -15.28 -4.04
C PHE A 81 2.27 -14.13 -3.09
N GLY A 82 2.27 -12.91 -3.61
CA GLY A 82 1.99 -11.71 -2.83
C GLY A 82 2.25 -10.44 -3.63
N GLY A 83 1.91 -9.30 -3.02
CA GLY A 83 2.08 -7.99 -3.63
C GLY A 83 1.19 -6.93 -2.99
N HIS A 84 1.15 -5.77 -3.63
CA HIS A 84 0.21 -4.70 -3.28
C HIS A 84 -1.20 -5.11 -3.76
N VAL A 85 -2.19 -5.09 -2.88
CA VAL A 85 -3.54 -5.62 -3.17
C VAL A 85 -4.37 -4.57 -3.89
N LEU A 86 -4.91 -4.92 -5.06
CA LEU A 86 -5.85 -4.10 -5.82
C LEU A 86 -7.31 -4.50 -5.58
N ASP A 87 -7.57 -5.79 -5.33
CA ASP A 87 -8.91 -6.33 -5.07
C ASP A 87 -8.82 -7.70 -4.37
N PHE A 88 -9.81 -8.05 -3.54
CA PHE A 88 -9.91 -9.37 -2.93
C PHE A 88 -11.34 -9.72 -2.52
N GLU A 89 -11.64 -11.01 -2.49
CA GLU A 89 -12.88 -11.55 -1.93
C GLU A 89 -12.53 -12.56 -0.84
N VAL A 90 -13.11 -12.39 0.36
CA VAL A 90 -12.87 -13.27 1.50
C VAL A 90 -13.82 -14.48 1.48
N GLU A 91 -13.35 -15.62 2.01
CA GLU A 91 -14.19 -16.78 2.30
C GLU A 91 -14.37 -16.97 3.80
N ASP A 92 -13.27 -17.22 4.51
CA ASP A 92 -13.22 -17.42 5.96
C ASP A 92 -11.95 -16.80 6.51
N VAL A 93 -12.09 -15.66 7.18
CA VAL A 93 -10.97 -14.83 7.63
C VAL A 93 -11.20 -14.28 9.03
N LYS A 94 -10.09 -14.08 9.75
CA LYS A 94 -10.04 -13.31 10.99
C LYS A 94 -9.50 -11.92 10.68
N VAL A 95 -10.20 -10.89 11.16
CA VAL A 95 -9.77 -9.48 11.07
C VAL A 95 -9.28 -9.00 12.44
N GLU A 96 -8.09 -8.39 12.45
CA GLU A 96 -7.46 -7.79 13.62
C GLU A 96 -7.13 -6.33 13.31
N ILE A 97 -7.45 -5.41 14.25
CA ILE A 97 -7.30 -3.97 14.05
C ILE A 97 -6.57 -3.36 15.25
N GLN A 98 -5.56 -2.54 14.98
CA GLN A 98 -4.88 -1.70 15.97
C GLN A 98 -5.14 -0.23 15.63
N ASN A 99 -5.80 0.52 16.51
CA ASN A 99 -5.91 1.98 16.37
C ASN A 99 -4.60 2.62 16.87
N ILE A 100 -4.12 3.63 16.15
CA ILE A 100 -2.82 4.26 16.42
C ILE A 100 -3.06 5.68 16.95
N GLU A 101 -2.55 5.95 18.15
CA GLU A 101 -2.67 7.26 18.80
C GLU A 101 -1.59 8.25 18.31
N THR A 102 -0.39 7.76 17.99
CA THR A 102 0.75 8.57 17.58
C THR A 102 1.23 8.18 16.19
N PHE A 103 1.26 9.14 15.27
CA PHE A 103 1.92 9.01 13.97
C PHE A 103 3.32 9.63 14.06
N GLU A 104 4.36 8.81 13.92
CA GLU A 104 5.76 9.24 13.93
C GLU A 104 6.34 9.21 12.52
N GLN A 105 6.70 10.38 11.99
CA GLN A 105 7.36 10.52 10.68
C GLN A 105 8.86 10.77 10.86
N HIS A 106 9.68 9.89 10.29
CA HIS A 106 11.13 10.05 10.23
C HIS A 106 11.56 10.54 8.84
N PHE A 107 12.58 11.40 8.75
CA PHE A 107 13.11 11.93 7.49
C PHE A 107 14.56 11.45 7.24
N PRO A 108 14.95 11.13 5.99
CA PRO A 108 16.29 10.66 5.66
C PRO A 108 17.29 11.82 5.56
N ILE A 109 17.59 12.49 6.68
CA ILE A 109 18.40 13.74 6.72
C ILE A 109 19.86 13.58 6.25
N GLN A 110 20.36 12.35 6.14
CA GLN A 110 21.72 12.06 5.67
C GLN A 110 21.77 11.78 4.16
N ASP A 111 20.61 11.62 3.51
CA ASP A 111 20.49 11.36 2.09
C ASP A 111 20.58 12.68 1.29
N LYS A 112 21.58 12.77 0.40
CA LYS A 112 21.82 13.98 -0.40
C LYS A 112 20.87 14.12 -1.57
N ASP A 113 20.34 13.02 -2.11
CA ASP A 113 19.36 13.05 -3.19
C ASP A 113 18.06 13.63 -2.64
N PHE A 114 17.63 13.21 -1.43
CA PHE A 114 16.46 13.81 -0.78
C PHE A 114 16.69 15.27 -0.34
N THR A 115 17.77 15.55 0.41
CA THR A 115 17.97 16.87 1.04
C THR A 115 18.30 18.00 0.08
N LYS A 116 18.70 17.69 -1.17
CA LYS A 116 19.00 18.69 -2.20
C LYS A 116 18.01 18.70 -3.36
N ALA A 117 17.10 17.74 -3.41
CA ALA A 117 16.08 17.69 -4.46
C ALA A 117 15.15 18.90 -4.36
N ASN A 118 14.81 19.45 -5.51
CA ASN A 118 13.63 20.28 -5.65
C ASN A 118 12.47 19.36 -6.04
N ILE A 119 11.66 18.94 -5.06
CA ILE A 119 10.61 17.94 -5.27
C ILE A 119 9.36 18.63 -5.82
N ASP A 120 8.95 18.25 -7.03
CA ASP A 120 7.73 18.73 -7.66
C ASP A 120 6.52 17.85 -7.28
N TYR A 121 5.68 18.39 -6.39
CA TYR A 121 4.46 17.75 -5.90
C TYR A 121 3.22 18.02 -6.76
N LYS A 122 3.39 18.65 -7.93
CA LYS A 122 2.26 18.86 -8.84
C LYS A 122 1.56 17.53 -9.12
N ASP A 123 0.23 17.55 -9.04
CA ASP A 123 -0.68 16.44 -9.33
C ASP A 123 -0.49 15.18 -8.44
N ILE A 124 0.30 15.24 -7.36
CA ILE A 124 0.66 14.06 -6.56
C ILE A 124 -0.55 13.37 -5.92
N ALA A 125 -1.58 14.12 -5.51
CA ALA A 125 -2.79 13.56 -4.93
C ALA A 125 -3.54 12.66 -5.93
N ASP A 126 -3.71 13.14 -7.16
CA ASP A 126 -4.40 12.41 -8.21
C ASP A 126 -3.58 11.18 -8.65
N GLU A 127 -2.26 11.34 -8.76
CA GLU A 127 -1.37 10.23 -9.11
C GLU A 127 -1.31 9.14 -8.04
N ILE A 128 -1.39 9.47 -6.74
CA ILE A 128 -1.51 8.45 -5.68
C ILE A 128 -2.80 7.66 -5.86
N ARG A 129 -3.92 8.32 -6.18
CA ARG A 129 -5.21 7.63 -6.40
C ARG A 129 -5.23 6.77 -7.66
N GLU A 130 -4.47 7.14 -8.68
CA GLU A 130 -4.35 6.34 -9.91
C GLU A 130 -3.38 5.15 -9.70
N ALA A 131 -2.34 5.34 -8.89
CA ALA A 131 -1.31 4.33 -8.70
C ALA A 131 -1.66 3.25 -7.66
N GLU A 132 -2.47 3.55 -6.66
CA GLU A 132 -2.90 2.61 -5.61
C GLU A 132 -4.24 1.96 -5.93
#